data_AF-A0A2N4WQ61-F1
#
_entry.id   AF-A0A2N4WQ61-F1
#
_cell.length_a   1.000
_cell.length_b   1.000
_cell.length_c   1.000
_cell.angle_alpha   90.00
_cell.angle_beta   90.00
_cell.angle_gamma   90.00
#
_symmetry.space_group_name_H-M   'P 1'
#
loop_
_entity.id
_entity.type
_entity.pdbx_description
1 polymer ?
#
loop_
_entity_poly.entity_id
_entity_poly.type
_entity_poly.pdbx_seq_one_letter_code
_entity_poly.pdbx_strand_id
1 'polypeptide(L)' 'MRDWQIKRRERTKQLIELGGLVQKAGLIELTDDDRPVLLGAFLAIAAKLQGEEREQALVLWRRRGKRAFEQSD' A
#
# COMPACT_ATOMS: atom_id res chain seq x y z
N MET A 1 0.50 -28.09 -11.91
CA MET A 1 1.28 -26.87 -12.20
C MET A 1 2.57 -26.96 -11.39
N ARG A 2 3.75 -26.58 -11.90
CA ARG A 2 4.99 -26.67 -11.12
C ARG A 2 4.98 -25.61 -10.00
N ASP A 3 5.52 -25.92 -8.82
CA ASP A 3 5.50 -25.04 -7.64
C ASP A 3 6.01 -23.62 -7.93
N TRP A 4 7.03 -23.47 -8.77
CA TRP A 4 7.56 -22.16 -9.15
C TRP A 4 6.55 -21.28 -9.90
N GLN A 5 5.65 -21.90 -10.67
CA GLN A 5 4.61 -21.18 -11.42
C GLN A 5 3.52 -20.66 -10.48
N ILE A 6 3.18 -21.44 -9.45
CA ILE A 6 2.22 -21.04 -8.41
C ILE A 6 2.78 -19.83 -7.65
N LYS A 7 4.02 -19.95 -7.13
CA LYS A 7 4.70 -18.86 -6.43
C LYS A 7 4.81 -17.58 -7.27
N ARG A 8 5.08 -17.71 -8.57
CA ARG A 8 5.13 -16.56 -9.49
C ARG A 8 3.77 -15.89 -9.64
N ARG A 9 2.69 -16.66 -9.76
CA ARG A 9 1.32 -16.12 -9.86
C ARG A 9 0.92 -15.41 -8.58
N GLU A 10 1.19 -16.00 -7.43
CA GLU A 10 0.93 -15.40 -6.12
C GLU A 10 1.67 -14.07 -5.95
N ARG A 11 2.97 -14.04 -6.26
CA ARG A 11 3.76 -12.80 -6.23
C ARG A 11 3.20 -11.72 -7.15
N THR A 12 2.83 -12.10 -8.37
CA THR A 12 2.29 -11.15 -9.36
C THR A 12 0.96 -10.57 -8.86
N LYS A 13 0.08 -11.43 -8.36
CA LYS A 13 -1.20 -11.02 -7.77
C LYS A 13 -0.99 -10.04 -6.61
N GLN A 14 -0.11 -10.38 -5.68
CA GLN A 14 0.22 -9.51 -4.54
C GLN A 14 0.75 -8.14 -4.98
N LEU A 15 1.64 -8.08 -5.97
CA LEU A 15 2.18 -6.81 -6.47
C LEU A 15 1.11 -5.97 -7.18
N ILE A 16 0.19 -6.61 -7.91
CA ILE A 16 -0.95 -5.92 -8.54
C ILE A 16 -1.89 -5.36 -7.47
N GLU A 17 -2.22 -6.15 -6.44
CA GLU A 17 -3.07 -5.70 -5.34
C GLU A 17 -2.45 -4.50 -4.61
N LEU A 18 -1.14 -4.52 -4.35
CA LEU A 18 -0.41 -3.38 -3.77
C LEU A 18 -0.43 -2.16 -4.70
N GLY A 19 -0.24 -2.33 -6.00
CA GLY A 19 -0.38 -1.25 -6.98
C GLY A 19 -1.78 -0.63 -7.00
N GLY A 20 -2.82 -1.46 -6.86
CA GLY A 20 -4.20 -1.02 -6.74
C GLY A 20 -4.45 -0.14 -5.51
N LEU A 21 -3.74 -0.36 -4.39
CA LEU A 21 -3.81 0.51 -3.22
C LEU A 21 -3.25 1.90 -3.50
N VAL A 22 -2.16 1.99 -4.27
CA VAL A 22 -1.54 3.27 -4.67
C VAL A 22 -2.51 4.06 -5.54
N GLN A 23 -3.15 3.40 -6.49
CA GLN A 23 -4.18 4.02 -7.34
C GLN A 23 -5.42 4.46 -6.54
N LYS A 24 -5.98 3.59 -5.69
CA LYS A 24 -7.17 3.91 -4.88
C LYS A 24 -6.90 5.06 -3.89
N ALA A 25 -5.66 5.23 -3.44
CA ALA A 25 -5.26 6.36 -2.61
C ALA A 25 -5.06 7.68 -3.39
N GLY A 26 -5.27 7.68 -4.71
CA GLY A 26 -5.10 8.85 -5.59
C GLY A 26 -3.64 9.27 -5.79
N LEU A 27 -2.68 8.45 -5.34
CA LEU A 27 -1.28 8.85 -5.29
C LEU A 27 -0.67 9.00 -6.68
N ILE A 28 -1.10 8.18 -7.66
CA ILE A 28 -0.60 8.27 -9.04
C ILE A 28 -0.88 9.66 -9.62
N GLU A 29 -2.11 10.16 -9.48
CA GLU A 29 -2.51 11.47 -10.00
C GLU A 29 -1.86 12.61 -9.19
N LEU A 30 -1.83 12.49 -7.86
CA LEU A 30 -1.26 13.52 -6.98
C LEU A 30 0.26 13.69 -7.13
N THR A 31 0.97 12.65 -7.55
CA THR A 31 2.43 12.68 -7.71
C THR A 31 2.88 12.64 -9.16
N ASP A 32 1.97 12.68 -10.14
CA ASP A 32 2.29 12.49 -11.57
C ASP A 32 3.14 11.23 -11.83
N ASP A 33 2.81 10.13 -11.13
CA ASP A 33 3.56 8.86 -11.15
C ASP A 33 5.08 8.99 -10.83
N ASP A 34 5.49 10.04 -10.10
CA ASP A 34 6.86 10.21 -9.65
C ASP A 34 7.24 9.12 -8.62
N ARG A 35 7.91 8.08 -9.11
CA ARG A 35 8.34 6.92 -8.32
C ARG A 35 9.27 7.30 -7.15
N PRO A 36 10.30 8.14 -7.32
CA PRO A 36 11.06 8.68 -6.19
C PRO A 36 10.20 9.34 -5.10
N VAL A 37 9.20 10.15 -5.48
CA VAL A 37 8.29 10.78 -4.52
C VAL A 37 7.46 9.74 -3.77
N LEU A 38 6.89 8.76 -4.48
CA LEU A 38 6.14 7.66 -3.87
C LEU A 38 7.01 6.85 -2.90
N LEU A 39 8.25 6.55 -3.30
CA LEU A 39 9.20 5.85 -2.42
C LEU A 39 9.52 6.67 -1.17
N GLY A 40 9.75 7.98 -1.31
CA GLY A 40 9.95 8.89 -0.18
C GLY A 40 8.78 8.88 0.81
N ALA A 41 7.54 8.92 0.30
CA ALA A 41 6.34 8.84 1.13
C ALA A 41 6.23 7.48 1.86
N PHE A 42 6.51 6.37 1.19
CA PHE A 42 6.53 5.05 1.84
C PHE A 42 7.63 4.92 2.89
N LEU A 43 8.79 5.52 2.68
CA LEU A 43 9.86 5.57 3.68
C LEU A 43 9.45 6.37 4.92
N ALA A 44 8.71 7.47 4.76
CA ALA A 44 8.17 8.22 5.89
C ALA A 44 7.17 7.39 6.71
N ILE A 45 6.32 6.60 6.04
CA ILE A 45 5.41 5.64 6.68
C ILE A 45 6.20 4.57 7.43
N ALA A 46 7.24 3.99 6.81
CA ALA A 46 8.10 2.99 7.43
C ALA A 46 8.79 3.53 8.68
N ALA A 47 9.34 4.75 8.62
CA ALA A 47 9.95 5.42 9.76
C ALA A 47 8.94 5.60 10.91
N LYS A 48 7.71 6.04 10.63
CA LYS A 48 6.65 6.17 11.65
C LYS A 48 6.33 4.83 12.32
N LEU A 49 6.33 3.73 11.55
CA LEU A 49 6.07 2.39 12.08
C LEU A 49 7.25 1.77 12.85
N GLN A 50 8.46 2.31 12.71
CA GLN A 50 9.62 1.93 13.52
C GLN A 50 9.67 2.67 14.87
N GLY A 51 8.86 3.72 15.05
CA GLY A 51 8.80 4.51 16.28
C GLY A 51 7.77 4.03 17.31
N GLU A 52 7.71 4.73 18.44
CA GLU A 52 6.86 4.39 19.60
C GLU A 52 5.35 4.51 19.31
N GLU A 53 4.96 5.37 18.36
CA GLU A 53 3.56 5.58 17.97
C GLU A 53 2.98 4.50 17.04
N ARG A 54 3.74 3.44 16.73
CA ARG A 54 3.39 2.42 15.74
C ARG A 54 1.95 1.90 15.91
N GLU A 55 1.57 1.52 17.12
CA GLU A 55 0.27 0.88 17.35
C GLU A 55 -0.89 1.86 17.15
N GLN A 56 -0.74 3.09 17.64
CA GLN A 56 -1.73 4.15 17.43
C GLN A 56 -1.88 4.47 15.93
N ALA A 57 -0.76 4.57 15.21
CA ALA A 57 -0.77 4.78 13.77
C ALA A 57 -1.52 3.65 13.03
N LEU A 58 -1.25 2.39 13.35
CA LEU A 58 -1.91 1.23 12.75
C LEU A 58 -3.42 1.21 13.02
N VAL A 59 -3.85 1.52 14.25
CA VAL A 59 -5.28 1.59 14.59
C VAL A 59 -6.00 2.64 13.75
N LEU A 60 -5.42 3.84 13.65
CA LEU A 60 -6.00 4.94 12.88
C LEU A 60 -6.05 4.62 11.39
N TRP A 61 -4.96 4.11 10.83
CA TRP A 61 -4.87 3.77 9.41
C TRP A 61 -5.77 2.60 9.02
N ARG A 62 -5.92 1.59 9.88
CA ARG A 62 -6.85 0.48 9.64
C ARG A 62 -8.29 0.98 9.56
N ARG A 63 -8.70 1.87 10.47
CA ARG A 63 -10.03 2.49 10.45
C ARG A 63 -10.25 3.36 9.20
N ARG A 64 -9.27 4.17 8.82
CA ARG A 64 -9.35 5.00 7.62
C ARG A 64 -9.40 4.15 6.34
N GLY A 65 -8.54 3.14 6.25
CA GLY A 65 -8.49 2.21 5.13
C GLY A 65 -9.82 1.48 4.94
N LYS A 66 -10.39 0.91 6.01
CA LYS A 66 -11.70 0.24 5.96
C LYS A 66 -12.78 1.14 5.35
N ARG A 67 -12.90 2.39 5.82
CA ARG A 67 -13.87 3.35 5.28
C ARG A 67 -13.61 3.69 3.80
N ALA A 68 -12.35 3.84 3.41
CA ALA A 68 -12.00 4.12 2.01
C ALA A 68 -12.36 2.95 1.09
N PHE A 69 -12.21 1.71 1.57
CA PHE A 69 -12.69 0.53 0.84
C PHE A 69 -14.20 0.52 0.69
N GLU A 70 -14.95 0.75 1.78
CA GLU A 70 -16.43 0.79 1.77
C GLU A 70 -17.03 1.90 0.90
N GLN A 71 -16.31 3.01 0.68
CA GLN A 71 -16.77 4.14 -0.15
C GLN A 71 -16.46 3.96 -1.65
N SER A 72 -15.62 2.99 -2.00
CA SER A 72 -15.15 2.78 -3.37
C SER A 72 -15.83 1.58 -4.06
N ASP A 73 -16.73 0.90 -3.35
CA ASP A 73 -17.59 -0.19 -3.83
C ASP A 73 -19.01 0.33 -4.04
#